data_AF-A0AAX6DWV9-F1
#
_entry.id   AF-A0AAX6DWV9-F1
#
_cell.length_a   1.000
_cell.length_b   1.000
_cell.length_c   1.000
_cell.angle_alpha   90.00
_cell.angle_beta   90.00
_cell.angle_gamma   90.00
#
_symmetry.space_group_name_H-M   'P 1'
#
loop_
_entity.id
_entity.type
_entity.pdbx_description
1 polymer ?
#
loop_
_entity_poly.entity_id
_entity_poly.type
_entity_poly.pdbx_seq_one_letter_code
_entity_poly.pdbx_strand_id
1 'polypeptide(L)'
;MSGGISNIQVDHLHIHDSKTGINFKTTRGRGGFMEDIAISDVEMENVEVAIGLSGHTGGHPDEQFDPAAVPAVKRITLKNVVGTNVSVAGVLDGIKGDPFSAICLSNITLSVRSTPSWNCSDVSGFFDSVFPRPCPELQSETSLLCYSLISYLPLATA
;
A
#
# COMPACT_ATOMS: atom_id res chain seq x y z
N MET A 1 14.96 -13.68 11.99
CA MET A 1 13.85 -13.37 11.07
C MET A 1 12.86 -12.46 11.79
N SER A 2 12.31 -11.47 11.09
CA SER A 2 11.23 -10.61 11.61
C SER A 2 9.95 -11.41 11.76
N GLY A 3 9.09 -10.99 12.69
CA GLY A 3 7.70 -11.46 12.73
C GLY A 3 6.89 -10.98 11.53
N GLY A 4 5.59 -11.28 11.53
CA GLY A 4 4.65 -10.77 10.55
C GLY A 4 3.55 -9.92 11.20
N ILE A 5 2.90 -9.09 10.38
CA ILE A 5 1.70 -8.36 10.74
C ILE A 5 0.56 -8.78 9.82
N SER A 6 -0.62 -8.98 10.40
CA SER A 6 -1.83 -9.28 9.64
C SER A 6 -3.10 -8.85 10.34
N ASN A 7 -4.21 -8.83 9.60
CA ASN A 7 -5.54 -8.46 10.08
C ASN A 7 -5.55 -7.04 10.68
N ILE A 8 -5.04 -6.09 9.92
CA ILE A 8 -4.99 -4.69 10.33
C ILE A 8 -6.08 -3.93 9.59
N GLN A 9 -6.90 -3.20 10.36
CA GLN A 9 -7.83 -2.23 9.84
C GLN A 9 -7.48 -0.84 10.40
N VAL A 10 -7.45 0.16 9.52
CA VAL A 10 -7.29 1.56 9.89
C VAL A 10 -8.28 2.38 9.08
N ASP A 11 -9.09 3.21 9.73
CA ASP A 11 -10.09 4.02 9.05
C ASP A 11 -10.23 5.43 9.64
N HIS A 12 -10.86 6.33 8.90
CA HIS A 12 -11.11 7.73 9.28
C HIS A 12 -9.81 8.50 9.62
N LEU A 13 -8.87 8.49 8.67
CA LEU A 13 -7.59 9.18 8.83
C LEU A 13 -7.64 10.57 8.21
N HIS A 14 -7.04 11.54 8.90
CA HIS A 14 -6.70 12.83 8.33
C HIS A 14 -5.17 13.02 8.42
N ILE A 15 -4.50 13.15 7.27
CA ILE A 15 -3.05 13.25 7.18
C ILE A 15 -2.68 14.57 6.49
N HIS A 16 -1.91 15.42 7.16
CA HIS A 16 -1.51 16.71 6.60
C HIS A 16 -0.01 17.00 6.79
N ASP A 17 0.53 17.89 5.97
CA ASP A 17 1.90 18.44 6.06
C ASP A 17 2.99 17.36 6.24
N SER A 18 2.85 16.27 5.49
CA SER A 18 3.62 15.05 5.71
C SER A 18 4.43 14.65 4.48
N LYS A 19 5.63 14.11 4.71
CA LYS A 19 6.45 13.56 3.63
C LYS A 19 5.80 12.33 2.98
N THR A 20 5.12 11.49 3.76
CA THR A 20 4.42 10.32 3.23
C THR A 20 3.12 10.13 3.98
N GLY A 21 2.05 9.82 3.25
CA GLY A 21 0.75 9.50 3.82
C GLY A 21 0.74 8.08 4.41
N ILE A 22 0.40 7.10 3.58
CA ILE A 22 0.38 5.69 3.94
C ILE A 22 1.67 5.04 3.47
N ASN A 23 2.35 4.28 4.33
CA ASN A 23 3.68 3.74 4.02
C ASN A 23 3.88 2.31 4.55
N PHE A 24 4.21 1.40 3.66
CA PHE A 24 4.60 0.02 3.96
C PHE A 24 6.06 -0.17 3.59
N LYS A 25 6.86 -0.66 4.54
CA LYS A 25 8.31 -0.76 4.39
C LYS A 25 8.80 -2.10 4.86
N THR A 26 9.59 -2.74 4.01
CA THR A 26 10.35 -3.94 4.35
C THR A 26 11.61 -4.00 3.49
N THR A 27 12.43 -5.02 3.72
CA THR A 27 13.58 -5.32 2.87
C THR A 27 13.86 -6.81 2.82
N ARG A 28 14.52 -7.27 1.75
CA ARG A 28 15.03 -8.63 1.67
C ARG A 28 15.93 -8.92 2.87
N GLY A 29 15.84 -10.11 3.43
CA GLY A 29 16.54 -10.52 4.63
C GLY A 29 15.79 -10.24 5.95
N ARG A 30 14.64 -9.57 5.89
CA ARG A 30 13.73 -9.44 7.04
C ARG A 30 12.91 -10.71 7.26
N GLY A 31 12.44 -11.37 6.20
CA GLY A 31 11.44 -12.44 6.26
C GLY A 31 10.08 -11.98 6.81
N GLY A 32 9.25 -12.93 7.27
CA GLY A 32 7.93 -12.62 7.82
C GLY A 32 6.90 -12.22 6.75
N PHE A 33 5.89 -11.44 7.15
CA PHE A 33 4.80 -11.05 6.25
C PHE A 33 4.12 -9.72 6.63
N MET A 34 3.51 -9.08 5.64
CA MET A 34 2.52 -8.01 5.78
C MET A 34 1.32 -8.39 4.92
N GLU A 35 0.26 -8.90 5.55
CA GLU A 35 -0.91 -9.39 4.81
C GLU A 35 -2.24 -9.01 5.46
N ASP A 36 -3.33 -8.99 4.69
CA ASP A 36 -4.68 -8.69 5.19
C ASP A 36 -4.76 -7.33 5.90
N ILE A 37 -4.42 -6.28 5.14
CA ILE A 37 -4.42 -4.91 5.64
C ILE A 37 -5.45 -4.10 4.86
N ALA A 38 -6.38 -3.47 5.57
CA ALA A 38 -7.38 -2.57 5.01
C ALA A 38 -7.20 -1.16 5.59
N ILE A 39 -7.09 -0.17 4.71
CA ILE A 39 -7.05 1.24 5.07
C ILE A 39 -8.16 1.96 4.31
N SER A 40 -9.07 2.62 5.02
CA SER A 40 -10.19 3.32 4.38
C SER A 40 -10.44 4.73 4.91
N ASP A 41 -11.19 5.51 4.13
CA ASP A 41 -11.73 6.82 4.54
C ASP A 41 -10.60 7.76 5.00
N VAL A 42 -9.71 8.07 4.05
CA VAL A 42 -8.49 8.83 4.29
C VAL A 42 -8.55 10.15 3.55
N GLU A 43 -8.35 11.23 4.28
CA GLU A 43 -8.16 12.58 3.74
C GLU A 43 -6.68 12.97 3.87
N MET A 44 -6.11 13.47 2.77
CA MET A 44 -4.72 13.94 2.72
C MET A 44 -4.63 15.40 2.25
N GLU A 45 -3.80 16.20 2.91
CA GLU A 45 -3.51 17.57 2.47
C GLU A 45 -2.00 17.87 2.55
N ASN A 46 -1.44 18.47 1.50
CA ASN A 46 -0.02 18.87 1.48
C ASN A 46 0.93 17.69 1.79
N VAL A 47 0.73 16.56 1.11
CA VAL A 47 1.52 15.33 1.28
C VAL A 47 2.47 15.11 0.10
N GLU A 48 3.75 14.81 0.35
CA GLU A 48 4.69 14.59 -0.76
C GLU A 48 4.41 13.28 -1.50
N VAL A 49 4.35 12.13 -0.79
CA VAL A 49 3.96 10.84 -1.39
C VAL A 49 2.71 10.30 -0.69
N ALA A 50 1.59 10.18 -1.38
CA ALA A 50 0.36 9.72 -0.74
C ALA A 50 0.43 8.24 -0.33
N ILE A 51 0.87 7.35 -1.23
CA ILE A 51 0.94 5.90 -0.98
C ILE A 51 2.33 5.36 -1.29
N GLY A 52 3.02 4.83 -0.29
CA GLY A 52 4.33 4.21 -0.41
C GLY A 52 4.31 2.73 -0.06
N LEU A 53 4.77 1.87 -0.96
CA LEU A 53 5.10 0.47 -0.71
C LEU A 53 6.56 0.27 -1.13
N SER A 54 7.44 -0.13 -0.22
CA SER A 54 8.86 -0.34 -0.55
C SER A 54 9.41 -1.63 0.06
N GLY A 55 9.98 -2.47 -0.80
CA GLY A 55 10.74 -3.67 -0.48
C GLY A 55 12.24 -3.45 -0.34
N HIS A 56 12.69 -2.20 -0.31
CA HIS A 56 14.11 -1.82 -0.30
C HIS A 56 14.46 -0.86 0.84
N THR A 57 13.66 -0.87 1.91
CA THR A 57 13.83 0.09 3.01
C THR A 57 14.49 -0.52 4.24
N GLY A 58 15.56 0.13 4.70
CA GLY A 58 16.24 -0.18 5.97
C GLY A 58 17.50 -1.02 5.80
N GLY A 59 17.98 -1.55 6.92
CA GLY A 59 19.15 -2.43 7.00
C GLY A 59 18.93 -3.54 8.02
N HIS A 60 19.98 -4.32 8.25
CA HIS A 60 19.96 -5.44 9.20
C HIS A 60 20.69 -5.04 10.49
N PRO A 61 20.28 -5.57 11.65
CA PRO A 61 20.92 -5.23 12.93
C PRO A 61 22.39 -5.69 12.98
N ASP A 62 22.71 -6.75 12.24
CA ASP A 62 24.03 -7.34 12.12
C ASP A 62 24.15 -8.09 10.77
N GLU A 63 25.33 -8.63 10.51
CA GLU A 63 25.66 -9.41 9.31
C GLU A 63 25.24 -10.89 9.39
N GLN A 64 24.62 -11.33 10.50
CA GLN A 64 24.17 -12.71 10.69
C GLN A 64 22.71 -12.92 10.27
N PHE A 65 22.05 -11.89 9.73
CA PHE A 65 20.73 -12.03 9.14
C PHE A 65 20.76 -13.01 7.96
N ASP A 66 19.62 -13.66 7.71
CA ASP A 66 19.48 -14.55 6.56
C ASP A 66 19.14 -13.71 5.30
N PRO A 67 20.05 -13.55 4.31
CA PRO A 67 19.77 -12.75 3.12
C PRO A 67 18.76 -13.39 2.16
N ALA A 68 18.45 -14.68 2.36
CA ALA A 68 17.43 -15.40 1.61
C ALA A 68 16.02 -15.22 2.21
N ALA A 69 15.89 -14.65 3.41
CA ALA A 69 14.60 -14.45 4.05
C ALA A 69 13.80 -13.32 3.38
N VAL A 70 12.89 -13.66 2.48
CA VAL A 70 12.06 -12.68 1.76
C VAL A 70 10.72 -12.45 2.47
N PRO A 71 10.33 -11.21 2.78
CA PRO A 71 9.02 -10.90 3.36
C PRO A 71 7.89 -11.10 2.34
N ALA A 72 6.80 -11.75 2.74
CA ALA A 72 5.59 -11.83 1.92
C ALA A 72 4.70 -10.60 2.13
N VAL A 73 4.44 -9.81 1.08
CA VAL A 73 3.56 -8.63 1.15
C VAL A 73 2.41 -8.83 0.18
N LYS A 74 1.19 -8.97 0.71
CA LYS A 74 0.02 -9.26 -0.12
C LYS A 74 -1.30 -8.85 0.50
N ARG A 75 -2.35 -8.69 -0.33
CA ARG A 75 -3.73 -8.40 0.14
C ARG A 75 -3.79 -7.13 0.98
N ILE A 76 -3.36 -6.03 0.38
CA ILE A 76 -3.44 -4.68 0.96
C ILE A 76 -4.52 -3.91 0.20
N THR A 77 -5.50 -3.38 0.92
CA THR A 77 -6.60 -2.61 0.33
C THR A 77 -6.57 -1.18 0.83
N LEU A 78 -6.59 -0.23 -0.10
CA LEU A 78 -6.79 1.19 0.15
C LEU A 78 -8.09 1.62 -0.52
N LYS A 79 -9.02 2.17 0.28
CA LYS A 79 -10.35 2.54 -0.20
C LYS A 79 -10.74 3.95 0.25
N ASN A 80 -11.48 4.68 -0.59
CA ASN A 80 -12.03 6.00 -0.23
C ASN A 80 -10.92 6.96 0.23
N VAL A 81 -9.95 7.20 -0.64
CA VAL A 81 -8.82 8.09 -0.33
C VAL A 81 -8.95 9.37 -1.16
N VAL A 82 -9.01 10.52 -0.50
CA VAL A 82 -9.04 11.83 -1.15
C VAL A 82 -7.80 12.61 -0.73
N GLY A 83 -7.11 13.23 -1.69
CA GLY A 83 -5.90 13.99 -1.41
C GLY A 83 -5.83 15.30 -2.19
N THR A 84 -5.50 16.39 -1.50
CA THR A 84 -5.24 17.71 -2.09
C THR A 84 -3.77 18.10 -1.94
N ASN A 85 -3.24 18.83 -2.92
CA ASN A 85 -1.85 19.28 -2.93
C ASN A 85 -0.82 18.15 -2.69
N VAL A 86 -1.05 17.00 -3.33
CA VAL A 86 -0.14 15.84 -3.25
C VAL A 86 0.99 16.01 -4.26
N SER A 87 2.25 15.68 -3.96
CA SER A 87 3.30 15.71 -5.01
C SER A 87 3.16 14.50 -5.95
N VAL A 88 3.24 13.29 -5.39
CA VAL A 88 3.20 12.00 -6.09
C VAL A 88 2.09 11.12 -5.51
N ALA A 89 1.25 10.52 -6.36
CA ALA A 89 0.14 9.66 -5.93
C ALA A 89 0.65 8.38 -5.27
N GLY A 90 1.65 7.72 -5.85
CA GLY A 90 2.28 6.61 -5.16
C GLY A 90 3.57 6.09 -5.75
N VAL A 91 4.35 5.46 -4.88
CA VAL A 91 5.59 4.74 -5.19
C VAL A 91 5.43 3.33 -4.69
N LEU A 92 5.25 2.38 -5.61
CA LEU A 92 4.96 0.97 -5.33
C LEU A 92 6.12 0.13 -5.85
N ASP A 93 7.09 -0.15 -4.99
CA ASP A 93 8.36 -0.79 -5.34
C ASP A 93 8.51 -2.07 -4.52
N GLY A 94 8.10 -3.20 -5.11
CA GLY A 94 8.19 -4.52 -4.49
C GLY A 94 9.59 -5.11 -4.56
N ILE A 95 9.72 -6.41 -4.26
CA ILE A 95 11.00 -7.11 -4.31
C ILE A 95 11.07 -7.91 -5.61
N LYS A 96 12.13 -7.68 -6.39
CA LYS A 96 12.38 -8.44 -7.61
C LYS A 96 12.41 -9.96 -7.36
N GLY A 97 11.57 -10.70 -8.10
CA GLY A 97 11.40 -12.15 -7.96
C GLY A 97 10.34 -12.56 -6.92
N ASP A 98 9.96 -11.64 -6.03
CA ASP A 98 8.98 -11.84 -4.96
C ASP A 98 8.05 -10.61 -4.88
N PRO A 99 7.28 -10.35 -5.95
CA PRO A 99 6.54 -9.09 -6.09
C PRO A 99 5.45 -8.93 -5.03
N PHE A 100 5.18 -7.69 -4.65
CA PHE A 100 4.04 -7.38 -3.79
C PHE A 100 2.75 -7.60 -4.56
N SER A 101 1.80 -8.35 -3.99
CA SER A 101 0.67 -8.88 -4.78
C SER A 101 -0.69 -8.61 -4.16
N ALA A 102 -1.75 -8.64 -4.97
CA ALA A 102 -3.10 -8.31 -4.53
C ALA A 102 -3.18 -6.95 -3.80
N ILE A 103 -2.53 -5.94 -4.38
CA ILE A 103 -2.68 -4.55 -3.95
C ILE A 103 -3.95 -3.99 -4.59
N CYS A 104 -4.86 -3.49 -3.77
CA CYS A 104 -6.20 -3.08 -4.18
C CYS A 104 -6.39 -1.59 -3.91
N LEU A 105 -6.63 -0.81 -4.96
CA LEU A 105 -6.91 0.62 -4.88
C LEU A 105 -8.35 0.88 -5.33
N SER A 106 -9.22 1.39 -4.47
CA SER A 106 -10.63 1.62 -4.82
C SER A 106 -11.11 3.00 -4.39
N ASN A 107 -11.78 3.72 -5.30
CA ASN A 107 -12.34 5.03 -5.03
C ASN A 107 -11.30 6.00 -4.45
N ILE A 108 -10.25 6.27 -5.22
CA ILE A 108 -9.13 7.14 -4.82
C ILE A 108 -9.07 8.35 -5.74
N THR A 109 -9.03 9.55 -5.19
CA THR A 109 -8.88 10.80 -5.95
C THR A 109 -7.79 11.68 -5.33
N LEU A 110 -6.67 11.82 -6.04
CA LEU A 110 -5.51 12.57 -5.59
C LEU A 110 -5.19 13.72 -6.55
N SER A 111 -5.27 14.96 -6.07
CA SER A 111 -4.82 16.13 -6.82
C SER A 111 -3.30 16.24 -6.74
N VAL A 112 -2.61 15.66 -7.72
CA VAL A 112 -1.15 15.60 -7.78
C VAL A 112 -0.50 16.78 -8.49
N ARG A 113 0.74 17.10 -8.12
CA ARG A 113 1.56 18.17 -8.72
C ARG A 113 2.65 17.66 -9.65
N SER A 114 3.00 16.38 -9.58
CA SER A 114 4.11 15.81 -10.36
C SER A 114 3.65 14.73 -11.34
N THR A 115 4.39 14.62 -12.45
CA THR A 115 4.27 13.58 -13.47
C THR A 115 5.63 12.87 -13.65
N PRO A 116 5.68 11.53 -13.74
CA PRO A 116 4.55 10.60 -13.59
C PRO A 116 4.01 10.61 -12.16
N SER A 117 2.70 10.46 -12.02
CA SER A 117 2.03 10.50 -10.71
C SER A 117 2.20 9.21 -9.92
N TRP A 118 2.51 8.11 -10.62
CA TRP A 118 2.75 6.80 -10.04
C TRP A 118 4.08 6.23 -10.55
N ASN A 119 4.82 5.56 -9.68
CA ASN A 119 5.99 4.77 -10.03
C ASN A 119 5.80 3.36 -9.47
N CYS A 120 5.78 2.35 -10.33
CA CYS A 120 5.55 0.96 -9.93
C CYS A 120 6.65 0.04 -10.45
N SER A 121 7.07 -0.90 -9.62
CA SER A 121 8.00 -1.98 -9.98
C SER A 121 7.76 -3.20 -9.10
N ASP A 122 7.81 -4.39 -9.67
CA ASP A 122 7.66 -5.66 -8.93
C ASP A 122 6.38 -5.68 -8.03
N VAL A 123 5.27 -5.17 -8.56
CA VAL A 123 3.96 -5.23 -7.89
C VAL A 123 2.89 -5.81 -8.81
N SER A 124 1.79 -6.29 -8.23
CA SER A 124 0.59 -6.70 -8.96
C SER A 124 -0.67 -6.47 -8.13
N GLY A 125 -1.77 -6.18 -8.80
CA GLY A 125 -3.02 -5.92 -8.12
C GLY A 125 -4.09 -5.35 -9.03
N PHE A 126 -5.03 -4.63 -8.42
CA PHE A 126 -6.25 -4.18 -9.04
C PHE A 126 -6.56 -2.74 -8.65
N PHE A 127 -7.24 -2.02 -9.55
CA PHE A 127 -7.80 -0.73 -9.21
C PHE A 127 -9.23 -0.55 -9.75
N ASP A 128 -10.03 0.20 -9.02
CA ASP A 128 -11.38 0.63 -9.39
C ASP A 128 -11.59 2.10 -9.03
N SER A 129 -11.99 2.92 -10.01
CA SER A 129 -12.30 4.34 -9.80
C SER A 129 -11.16 5.11 -9.12
N VAL A 130 -9.97 5.09 -9.73
CA VAL A 130 -8.76 5.76 -9.21
C VAL A 130 -8.29 6.88 -10.15
N PHE A 131 -8.11 8.08 -9.60
CA PHE A 131 -7.55 9.24 -10.27
C PHE A 131 -6.39 9.84 -9.44
N PRO A 132 -5.22 10.13 -10.05
CA PRO A 132 -4.84 9.84 -11.43
C PRO A 132 -4.69 8.33 -11.67
N ARG A 133 -4.82 7.89 -12.93
CA ARG A 133 -4.78 6.47 -13.29
C ARG A 133 -3.48 5.79 -12.78
N PRO A 134 -3.56 4.66 -12.07
CA PRO A 134 -2.38 3.92 -11.61
C PRO A 134 -1.56 3.29 -12.73
N CYS A 135 -0.41 2.71 -12.36
CA CYS A 135 0.48 2.01 -13.29
C CYS A 135 -0.18 0.77 -13.93
N PRO A 136 0.30 0.30 -15.09
CA PRO A 136 -0.22 -0.90 -15.78
C PRO A 136 -0.13 -2.21 -14.99
N GLU A 137 0.77 -2.29 -14.01
CA GLU A 137 0.93 -3.42 -13.08
C GLU A 137 -0.34 -3.66 -12.23
N LEU A 138 -1.18 -2.64 -12.10
CA LEU A 138 -2.50 -2.74 -11.47
C LEU A 138 -3.57 -2.82 -12.56
N GLN A 139 -4.32 -3.91 -12.57
CA GLN A 139 -5.33 -4.18 -13.59
C GLN A 139 -6.65 -3.45 -13.27
N SER A 140 -7.31 -2.93 -14.30
CA SER A 140 -8.60 -2.26 -14.18
C SER A 140 -9.73 -3.28 -14.05
N GLU A 141 -9.78 -3.99 -12.93
CA GLU A 141 -10.84 -4.96 -12.64
C GLU A 141 -11.27 -4.93 -11.18
N THR A 142 -12.57 -5.13 -10.96
CA THR A 142 -13.18 -5.22 -9.65
C THR A 142 -13.00 -6.64 -9.10
N SER A 143 -11.89 -6.92 -8.42
CA SER A 143 -11.67 -8.23 -7.79
C SER A 143 -12.42 -8.32 -6.46
N LEU A 144 -13.18 -9.42 -6.23
CA LEU A 144 -13.81 -9.72 -4.93
C LEU A 144 -12.79 -9.71 -3.77
N LEU A 145 -11.50 -9.98 -4.07
CA LEU A 145 -10.40 -9.90 -3.09
C LEU A 145 -10.21 -8.50 -2.52
N CYS A 146 -10.51 -7.45 -3.30
CA CYS A 146 -10.42 -6.07 -2.82
C CYS A 146 -11.54 -5.69 -1.84
N TYR A 147 -12.67 -6.40 -1.87
CA TYR A 147 -13.83 -6.10 -1.02
C TYR A 147 -13.98 -7.08 0.15
N SER A 148 -13.35 -8.26 0.04
CA SER A 148 -13.42 -9.30 1.07
C SER A 148 -12.78 -8.88 2.39
N LEU A 149 -11.81 -7.97 2.38
CA LEU A 149 -11.16 -7.50 3.61
C LEU A 149 -11.97 -6.45 4.38
N ILE A 150 -12.82 -5.67 3.69
CA ILE A 150 -13.64 -4.61 4.30
C ILE A 150 -14.94 -5.18 4.86
N SER A 151 -15.35 -6.37 4.41
CA SER A 151 -16.55 -7.06 4.88
C SER A 151 -16.35 -7.82 6.21
N TYR A 152 -15.13 -7.84 6.77
CA TYR A 152 -14.87 -8.30 8.15
C TYR A 152 -15.17 -7.24 9.22
N LEU A 153 -16.06 -6.28 8.94
CA LEU A 153 -16.76 -5.61 10.03
C LEU A 153 -17.42 -6.71 10.87
N PRO A 154 -17.05 -6.90 12.16
CA PRO A 154 -17.97 -7.60 13.03
C PRO A 154 -19.25 -6.79 12.93
N LEU A 155 -20.36 -7.44 12.60
CA LEU A 155 -21.67 -6.88 12.86
C LEU A 155 -21.62 -6.41 14.32
N ALA A 156 -21.47 -5.10 14.52
CA ALA A 156 -21.73 -4.48 15.79
C ALA A 156 -23.23 -4.69 15.99
N THR A 157 -23.57 -5.80 16.63
CA THR A 157 -24.90 -6.06 17.15
C THR A 157 -25.21 -4.93 18.11
N ALA A 158 -26.12 -4.05 17.70
CA ALA A 158 -26.80 -3.11 18.58
C ALA A 158 -27.61 -3.84 19.64
#